data_AF-A0A2M7X9Z5-F1
#
_entry.id   AF-A0A2M7X9Z5-F1
#
_cell.length_a   1.000
_cell.length_b   1.000
_cell.length_c   1.000
_cell.angle_alpha   90.00
_cell.angle_beta   90.00
_cell.angle_gamma   90.00
#
_symmetry.space_group_name_H-M   'P 1'
#
loop_
_entity.id
_entity.type
_entity.pdbx_description
1 polymer ?
#
loop_
_entity_poly.entity_id
_entity_poly.type
_entity_poly.pdbx_seq_one_letter_code
_entity_poly.pdbx_strand_id
1 'polypeptide(L)'
;MNAFVTLLKREFWEHRGGFLWAPLVVISVFVMITLMGLTIGEAHIGGRNMQISGMPIAQMLESASIEKQAEITQGIQIGLASMAMLVQIVLGFVLFFYLLGALFDDRKDRSILFWKSMPVSDLQTVASKVASAA
;
A
#
# COMPACT_ATOMS: atom_id res chain seq x y z
N MET A 1 -21.51 6.37 -24.25
CA MET A 1 -20.67 5.69 -23.22
C MET A 1 -19.21 5.97 -23.59
N ASN A 2 -18.40 6.52 -22.68
CA ASN A 2 -17.03 6.91 -23.01
C ASN A 2 -16.15 5.66 -23.18
N ALA A 3 -15.58 5.44 -24.38
CA ALA A 3 -14.79 4.25 -24.69
C ALA A 3 -13.61 4.04 -23.72
N PHE A 4 -12.94 5.12 -23.32
CA PHE A 4 -11.84 5.10 -22.37
C PHE A 4 -12.24 4.61 -20.97
N VAL A 5 -13.42 5.02 -20.48
CA VAL A 5 -13.94 4.57 -19.18
C VAL A 5 -14.25 3.07 -19.22
N THR A 6 -14.73 2.57 -20.36
CA THR A 6 -14.96 1.13 -20.55
C THR A 6 -13.64 0.35 -20.52
N LEU A 7 -12.58 0.86 -21.14
CA LEU A 7 -11.24 0.25 -21.08
C LEU A 7 -10.69 0.20 -19.65
N LEU A 8 -10.81 1.29 -18.89
CA LEU A 8 -10.38 1.31 -17.48
C LEU A 8 -11.15 0.31 -16.62
N LYS A 9 -12.47 0.22 -16.80
CA LYS A 9 -13.28 -0.78 -16.10
C LYS A 9 -12.80 -2.19 -16.45
N ARG A 10 -12.57 -2.48 -17.73
CA ARG A 10 -12.05 -3.77 -18.18
C ARG A 10 -10.75 -4.13 -17.47
N GLU A 11 -9.75 -3.24 -17.51
CA GLU A 11 -8.45 -3.44 -16.86
C GLU A 11 -8.60 -3.74 -15.36
N PHE A 12 -9.47 -3.00 -14.68
CA PHE A 12 -9.75 -3.24 -13.27
C PHE A 12 -10.36 -4.63 -13.00
N TRP A 13 -11.28 -5.08 -13.85
CA TRP A 13 -11.92 -6.39 -13.71
C TRP A 13 -10.98 -7.54 -14.06
N GLU A 14 -10.12 -7.39 -15.08
CA GLU A 14 -9.11 -8.38 -15.48
C GLU A 14 -8.02 -8.53 -14.42
N HIS A 15 -7.58 -7.43 -13.79
CA HIS A 15 -6.51 -7.42 -12.80
C HIS A 15 -6.98 -7.23 -11.36
N ARG A 16 -8.23 -7.62 -11.06
CA ARG A 16 -8.88 -7.41 -9.75
C ARG A 16 -8.11 -8.01 -8.57
N GLY A 17 -7.39 -9.12 -8.79
CA GLY A 17 -6.50 -9.72 -7.80
C GLY A 17 -5.40 -8.75 -7.34
N GLY A 18 -4.72 -8.12 -8.28
CA GLY A 18 -3.66 -7.15 -8.00
C GLY A 18 -4.21 -5.83 -7.45
N PHE A 19 -5.21 -5.25 -8.10
CA PHE A 19 -5.66 -3.90 -7.77
C PHE A 19 -6.57 -3.78 -6.55
N LEU A 20 -7.32 -4.82 -6.21
CA LEU A 20 -8.26 -4.78 -5.09
C LEU A 20 -7.82 -5.70 -3.96
N TRP A 21 -7.52 -6.96 -4.25
CA TRP A 21 -7.22 -7.93 -3.20
C TRP A 21 -5.84 -7.73 -2.57
N ALA A 22 -4.79 -7.44 -3.35
CA ALA A 22 -3.47 -7.25 -2.78
C ALA A 22 -3.41 -6.07 -1.77
N PRO A 23 -3.92 -4.86 -2.08
CA PRO A 23 -3.97 -3.78 -1.09
C PRO A 23 -4.84 -4.13 0.12
N LEU A 24 -6.00 -4.78 -0.08
CA LEU A 24 -6.87 -5.17 1.03
C LEU A 24 -6.21 -6.15 1.99
N VAL A 25 -5.49 -7.15 1.47
CA VAL A 25 -4.75 -8.11 2.30
C VAL A 25 -3.64 -7.40 3.07
N VAL A 26 -2.87 -6.52 2.42
CA VAL A 26 -1.81 -5.75 3.07
C VAL A 26 -2.37 -4.88 4.19
N ILE A 27 -3.44 -4.14 3.94
CA ILE A 27 -4.13 -3.31 4.95
C ILE A 27 -4.64 -4.18 6.10
N SER A 28 -5.28 -5.31 5.80
CA SER A 28 -5.82 -6.21 6.83
C SER A 28 -4.73 -6.77 7.74
N VAL A 29 -3.61 -7.23 7.16
CA VAL A 29 -2.46 -7.73 7.93
C VAL A 29 -1.86 -6.61 8.76
N PHE A 30 -1.71 -5.42 8.20
CA PHE A 30 -1.15 -4.27 8.90
C PHE A 30 -2.00 -3.83 10.10
N VAL A 31 -3.32 -3.74 9.90
CA VAL A 31 -4.28 -3.45 10.98
C VAL A 31 -4.24 -4.54 12.04
N MET A 32 -4.19 -5.82 11.65
CA MET A 32 -4.10 -6.94 12.58
C MET A 32 -2.83 -6.86 13.45
N ILE A 33 -1.66 -6.64 12.83
CA ILE A 33 -0.39 -6.50 13.56
C ILE A 33 -0.43 -5.29 14.52
N THR A 34 -1.00 -4.17 14.07
CA THR A 34 -1.12 -2.97 14.90
C THR A 34 -2.02 -3.22 16.12
N LEU A 35 -3.18 -3.85 15.92
CA LEU A 35 -4.09 -4.21 17.01
C LEU A 35 -3.44 -5.21 17.98
N MET A 36 -2.73 -6.22 17.48
CA MET A 36 -1.97 -7.15 18.32
C MET A 36 -0.90 -6.40 19.13
N GLY A 37 -0.15 -5.49 18.52
CA GLY A 37 0.83 -4.65 19.20
C GLY A 37 0.21 -3.79 20.31
N LEU A 38 -0.97 -3.21 20.08
CA LEU A 38 -1.70 -2.44 21.08
C LEU A 38 -2.16 -3.31 22.25
N THR A 39 -2.78 -4.47 21.99
CA THR A 39 -3.25 -5.38 23.05
C THR A 39 -2.11 -5.97 23.88
N ILE A 40 -0.99 -6.32 23.24
CA ILE A 40 0.23 -6.80 23.93
C ILE A 40 0.84 -5.66 24.74
N GLY A 41 0.89 -4.45 24.17
CA GLY A 41 1.31 -3.24 24.86
C GLY A 41 0.49 -3.04 26.12
N GLU A 42 -0.83 -2.92 26.01
CA GLU A 42 -1.73 -2.77 27.15
C GLU A 42 -1.60 -3.90 28.18
N ALA A 43 -1.46 -5.17 27.75
CA ALA A 43 -1.28 -6.29 28.66
C ALA A 43 0.07 -6.26 29.41
N HIS A 44 1.14 -5.79 28.77
CA HIS A 44 2.45 -5.59 29.42
C HIS A 44 2.47 -4.32 30.28
N ILE A 45 1.68 -3.31 29.92
CA ILE A 45 1.56 -2.01 30.61
C ILE A 45 0.66 -2.10 31.84
N GLY A 46 -0.44 -2.84 31.75
CA GLY A 46 -1.49 -2.94 32.77
C GLY A 46 -1.12 -3.75 34.01
N GLY A 47 0.00 -4.47 33.99
CA GLY A 47 0.51 -5.25 35.13
C GLY A 47 1.83 -4.76 35.73
N ARG A 48 2.57 -3.87 35.04
CA ARG A 48 3.87 -3.38 35.48
C ARG A 48 4.10 -2.01 34.89
N ASN A 49 4.19 -0.98 35.74
CA ASN A 49 4.59 0.37 35.36
C ASN A 49 5.72 0.29 34.32
N MET A 50 5.48 0.74 33.09
CA MET A 50 6.52 0.83 32.06
C MET A 50 7.56 1.84 32.54
N GLN A 51 8.58 1.31 33.20
CA GLN A 51 9.80 1.99 33.56
C GLN A 51 10.82 1.67 32.47
N ILE A 52 10.94 2.54 31.47
CA ILE A 52 12.15 2.56 30.65
C ILE A 52 13.19 3.29 31.51
N SER A 53 14.18 2.55 32.03
CA SER A 53 15.19 3.08 32.97
C SER A 53 14.68 3.59 34.33
N GLY A 54 13.53 3.10 34.82
CA GLY A 54 13.04 3.43 36.17
C GLY A 54 12.04 4.58 36.28
N MET A 55 11.74 5.30 35.19
CA MET A 55 10.81 6.44 35.19
C MET A 55 9.57 6.21 34.30
N PRO A 56 8.38 6.72 34.68
CA PRO A 56 7.21 6.74 33.82
C PRO A 56 7.48 7.54 32.55
N ILE A 57 7.08 7.03 31.38
CA ILE A 57 7.25 7.69 30.08
C ILE A 57 6.70 9.13 30.07
N ALA A 58 5.59 9.36 30.80
CA ALA A 58 5.00 10.70 30.96
C ALA A 58 5.95 11.69 31.64
N GLN A 59 6.66 11.26 32.68
CA GLN A 59 7.63 12.09 33.41
C GLN A 59 8.93 12.26 32.62
N MET A 60 9.35 11.24 31.85
CA MET A 60 10.51 11.37 30.95
C MET A 60 10.27 12.39 29.84
N LEU A 61 9.04 12.50 29.33
CA LEU A 61 8.68 13.48 28.30
C LEU A 61 8.56 14.90 28.87
N GLU A 62 8.08 15.03 30.12
CA GLU A 62 7.97 16.30 30.83
C GLU A 62 9.34 16.85 31.28
N SER A 63 10.29 15.97 31.64
CA SER A 63 11.67 16.33 31.95
C SER A 63 12.62 16.29 30.74
N ALA A 64 12.12 15.95 29.54
CA ALA A 64 12.94 15.83 28.34
C ALA A 64 13.31 17.21 27.79
N SER A 65 14.62 17.43 27.62
CA SER A 65 15.14 18.56 26.84
C SER A 65 14.58 18.56 25.42
N ILE A 66 14.54 19.73 24.78
CA ILE A 66 14.08 19.91 23.38
C ILE A 66 14.78 18.90 22.45
N GLU A 67 16.05 18.60 22.73
CA GLU A 67 16.86 17.65 21.98
C GLU A 67 16.36 16.19 22.10
N LYS A 68 15.93 15.75 23.30
CA LYS A 68 15.39 14.40 23.48
C LYS A 68 13.99 14.24 22.90
N GLN A 69 13.18 15.31 22.90
CA GLN A 69 11.89 15.32 22.22
C GLN A 69 12.04 15.21 20.70
N ALA A 70 13.06 15.86 20.13
CA ALA A 70 13.38 15.76 18.71
C ALA A 70 13.81 14.32 18.32
N GLU A 71 14.64 13.66 19.14
CA GLU A 71 15.06 12.27 18.91
C GLU A 71 13.89 11.28 18.96
N ILE A 72 12.98 11.42 19.93
CA ILE A 72 11.76 10.60 20.02
C ILE A 72 10.88 10.79 18.78
N THR A 73 10.68 12.05 18.37
CA THR A 73 9.89 12.37 17.18
C THR A 73 10.51 11.77 15.92
N GLN A 74 11.83 11.86 15.76
CA GLN A 74 12.54 11.27 14.64
C GLN A 74 12.43 9.74 14.64
N GLY A 75 12.54 9.10 15.80
CA GLY A 75 12.35 7.65 15.94
C GLY A 75 10.96 7.20 15.50
N ILE A 76 9.92 7.93 15.91
CA ILE A 76 8.53 7.68 15.47
C ILE A 76 8.39 7.87 13.96
N GLN A 77 8.95 8.94 13.40
CA GLN A 77 8.91 9.22 11.96
C GLN A 77 9.59 8.11 11.14
N ILE A 78 10.78 7.67 11.54
CA ILE A 78 11.50 6.58 10.87
C ILE A 78 10.71 5.27 10.99
N GLY A 79 10.15 4.98 12.17
CA GLY A 79 9.27 3.83 12.39
C GLY A 79 8.09 3.82 11.41
N LEU A 80 7.34 4.92 11.34
CA LEU A 80 6.22 5.06 10.41
C LEU A 80 6.65 4.99 8.94
N ALA A 81 7.78 5.62 8.58
CA ALA A 81 8.29 5.60 7.22
C ALA A 81 8.71 4.17 6.78
N SER A 82 9.36 3.42 7.67
CA SER A 82 9.74 2.02 7.40
C SER A 82 8.52 1.11 7.20
N MET A 83 7.46 1.33 7.98
CA MET A 83 6.18 0.62 7.82
C MET A 83 5.53 0.94 6.46
N ALA A 84 5.51 2.23 6.09
CA ALA A 84 5.01 2.67 4.78
C ALA A 84 5.83 2.08 3.61
N MET A 85 7.15 1.97 3.78
CA MET A 85 8.04 1.40 2.77
C MET A 85 7.70 -0.07 2.47
N LEU A 86 7.35 -0.88 3.48
CA LEU A 86 6.93 -2.27 3.27
C LEU A 86 5.68 -2.37 2.39
N VAL A 87 4.68 -1.51 2.65
CA VAL A 87 3.48 -1.44 1.82
C VAL A 87 3.82 -1.03 0.39
N GLN A 88 4.70 -0.03 0.23
CA GLN A 88 5.14 0.45 -1.07
C GLN A 88 5.88 -0.63 -1.87
N ILE A 89 6.67 -1.48 -1.22
CA ILE A 89 7.34 -2.61 -1.87
C ILE A 89 6.31 -3.59 -2.43
N VAL A 90 5.31 -4.00 -1.63
CA VAL A 90 4.28 -4.94 -2.08
C VAL A 90 3.48 -4.37 -3.26
N LEU A 91 3.05 -3.12 -3.17
CA LEU A 91 2.35 -2.43 -4.27
C LEU A 91 3.26 -2.27 -5.50
N GLY A 92 4.54 -2.00 -5.30
CA GLY A 92 5.55 -1.94 -6.36
C GLY A 92 5.68 -3.26 -7.12
N PHE A 93 5.65 -4.40 -6.41
CA PHE A 93 5.62 -5.72 -7.05
C PHE A 93 4.34 -5.94 -7.87
N VAL A 94 3.17 -5.60 -7.31
CA VAL A 94 1.89 -5.70 -8.02
C VAL A 94 1.92 -4.88 -9.31
N LEU A 95 2.39 -3.63 -9.20
CA LEU A 95 2.50 -2.71 -10.33
C LEU A 95 3.50 -3.19 -11.38
N PHE A 96 4.65 -3.71 -10.94
CA PHE A 96 5.68 -4.24 -11.82
C PHE A 96 5.16 -5.41 -12.66
N PHE A 97 4.52 -6.40 -12.04
CA PHE A 97 3.95 -7.54 -12.76
C PHE A 97 2.78 -7.14 -13.66
N TYR A 98 1.96 -6.18 -13.22
CA TYR A 98 0.92 -5.60 -14.07
C TYR A 98 1.51 -4.98 -15.34
N LEU A 99 2.48 -4.07 -15.21
CA LEU A 99 3.10 -3.39 -16.35
C LEU A 99 3.85 -4.35 -17.29
N LEU A 100 4.47 -5.39 -16.75
CA LEU A 100 5.18 -6.40 -17.52
C LEU A 100 4.21 -7.28 -18.34
N GLY A 101 3.08 -7.68 -17.73
CA GLY A 101 2.12 -8.62 -18.32
C GLY A 101 1.06 -7.97 -19.19
N ALA A 102 0.59 -6.76 -18.88
CA ALA A 102 -0.65 -6.22 -19.41
C ALA A 102 -0.70 -6.12 -20.94
N LEU A 103 0.42 -5.85 -21.62
CA LEU A 103 0.49 -5.79 -23.09
C LEU A 103 0.83 -7.14 -23.73
N PHE A 104 1.45 -8.03 -22.96
CA PHE A 104 1.76 -9.38 -23.40
C PHE A 104 0.49 -10.24 -23.41
N ASP A 105 -0.30 -10.17 -22.33
CA ASP A 105 -1.54 -10.92 -22.19
C ASP A 105 -2.58 -10.56 -23.27
N ASP A 106 -2.68 -9.28 -23.66
CA ASP A 106 -3.56 -8.85 -24.77
C ASP A 106 -3.19 -9.50 -26.12
N ARG A 107 -1.90 -9.77 -26.35
CA ARG A 107 -1.43 -10.46 -27.57
C ARG A 107 -1.62 -11.96 -27.46
N LYS A 108 -1.35 -12.52 -26.29
CA LYS A 108 -1.51 -13.94 -25.98
C LYS A 108 -2.97 -14.38 -26.16
N ASP A 109 -3.91 -13.59 -25.62
CA ASP A 109 -5.34 -13.90 -25.64
C ASP A 109 -6.04 -13.43 -26.93
N ARG A 110 -5.27 -12.81 -27.85
CA ARG A 110 -5.75 -12.24 -29.12
C ARG A 110 -6.87 -11.22 -28.95
N SER A 111 -7.11 -10.74 -27.73
CA SER A 111 -8.08 -9.69 -27.41
C SER A 111 -7.78 -8.41 -28.21
N ILE A 112 -6.50 -8.18 -28.53
CA ILE A 112 -6.05 -7.08 -29.39
C ILE A 112 -6.81 -7.00 -30.74
N LEU A 113 -7.21 -8.13 -31.33
CA LEU A 113 -7.94 -8.14 -32.61
C LEU A 113 -9.38 -7.65 -32.44
N PHE A 114 -10.01 -7.97 -31.31
CA PHE A 114 -11.34 -7.48 -30.96
C PHE A 114 -11.32 -5.97 -30.67
N TRP A 115 -10.33 -5.50 -29.92
CA TRP A 115 -10.23 -4.07 -29.60
C TRP A 115 -9.92 -3.23 -30.84
N LYS A 116 -9.16 -3.80 -31.78
CA LYS A 116 -8.88 -3.17 -33.08
C LYS A 116 -10.10 -3.10 -34.02
N SER A 117 -11.09 -3.96 -33.84
CA SER A 117 -12.35 -3.88 -34.60
C SER A 117 -13.38 -2.92 -33.97
N MET A 118 -13.16 -2.48 -32.73
CA MET A 118 -13.95 -1.44 -32.09
C MET A 118 -13.40 -0.04 -32.42
N PRO A 119 -14.20 1.04 -32.28
CA PRO A 119 -13.77 2.41 -32.56
C PRO A 119 -12.88 2.96 -31.42
N VAL A 120 -11.79 2.26 -31.11
CA VAL A 120 -10.86 2.58 -30.01
C VAL A 120 -9.44 2.55 -30.59
N SER A 121 -8.62 3.55 -30.26
CA SER A 121 -7.27 3.63 -30.81
C SER A 121 -6.26 2.83 -29.98
N ASP A 122 -5.14 2.43 -30.62
CA ASP A 122 -4.03 1.77 -29.93
C ASP A 122 -3.49 2.66 -28.79
N LEU A 123 -3.43 3.97 -29.01
CA LEU A 123 -3.04 4.94 -27.98
C LEU A 123 -3.99 4.93 -26.80
N GLN A 124 -5.31 4.84 -27.02
CA GLN A 124 -6.27 4.75 -25.93
C GLN A 124 -6.11 3.47 -25.11
N THR A 125 -5.76 2.36 -25.76
CA THR A 125 -5.51 1.07 -25.11
C THR A 125 -4.24 1.10 -24.26
N VAL A 126 -3.17 1.73 -24.75
CA VAL A 126 -1.95 1.91 -23.96
C VAL A 126 -2.18 2.92 -22.83
N ALA A 127 -2.87 4.02 -23.12
CA ALA A 127 -3.18 5.06 -22.14
C ALA A 127 -4.06 4.52 -21.00
N SER A 128 -4.99 3.58 -21.25
CA SER A 128 -5.78 2.98 -20.19
C SER A 128 -4.93 2.13 -19.25
N LYS A 129 -3.88 1.46 -19.74
CA LYS A 129 -2.95 0.69 -18.91
C LYS A 129 -2.08 1.60 -18.06
N VAL A 130 -1.53 2.66 -18.66
CA VAL A 130 -0.76 3.68 -17.94
C VAL A 130 -1.62 4.37 -16.88
N ALA A 131 -2.86 4.74 -17.22
CA ALA A 131 -3.79 5.35 -16.28
C ALA A 131 -4.27 4.39 -15.18
N SER A 132 -4.28 3.07 -15.42
CA SER A 132 -4.55 2.07 -14.37
C SER A 132 -3.35 1.85 -13.44
N ALA A 133 -2.15 2.17 -13.91
CA ALA A 133 -0.90 2.08 -13.17
C ALA A 133 -0.48 3.39 -12.47
N ALA A 134 -1.15 4.50 -12.76
CA ALA A 134 -0.88 5.83 -12.22
C ALA A 134 -1.62 6.05 -10.89
#